data_AF-A0A9X1WB21-F1
#
_entry.id   AF-A0A9X1WB21-F1
#
_cell.length_a   1.000
_cell.length_b   1.000
_cell.length_c   1.000
_cell.angle_alpha   90.00
_cell.angle_beta   90.00
_cell.angle_gamma   90.00
#
_symmetry.space_group_name_H-M   'P 1'
#
loop_
_entity.id
_entity.type
_entity.pdbx_description
1 polymer ?
#
loop_
_entity_poly.entity_id
_entity_poly.type
_entity_poly.pdbx_seq_one_letter_code
_entity_poly.pdbx_strand_id
1 'polypeptide(L)'
;MMYKIVNILLISLSFLTFRTFAVESIYGPTNPSPDTLIDARVRYFGSVVELKATHEKQYRELHADVWPEVLNAVKAANIHNYHIFIAPLDGKKYLFSFFEYHGNDMKNDFAKMALDETTRKKWWPLTDSYQEIIPGTPDGEQWMSLESLMSIK
;
A
#
# COMPACT_ATOMS: atom_id res chain seq x y z
N MET A 1 -4.35 13.88 -12.03
CA MET A 1 -3.39 13.54 -10.95
C MET A 1 -4.15 13.09 -9.69
N MET A 2 -5.06 12.11 -9.88
CA MET A 2 -6.10 11.67 -8.93
C MET A 2 -6.01 10.16 -8.64
N TYR A 3 -4.88 9.54 -9.02
CA TYR A 3 -4.73 8.09 -9.15
C TYR A 3 -3.96 7.43 -7.99
N LYS A 4 -3.56 8.20 -6.98
CA LYS A 4 -2.51 7.79 -6.03
C LYS A 4 -2.91 6.83 -4.92
N ILE A 5 -4.20 6.52 -4.70
CA ILE A 5 -4.64 5.45 -3.76
C ILE A 5 -5.85 4.62 -4.28
N VAL A 6 -6.45 4.95 -5.43
CA VAL A 6 -7.76 4.40 -5.82
C VAL A 6 -7.68 3.30 -6.90
N ASN A 7 -6.60 2.51 -6.94
CA ASN A 7 -6.55 1.34 -7.82
C ASN A 7 -6.39 -0.01 -7.13
N ILE A 8 -6.74 -0.09 -5.84
CA ILE A 8 -7.19 -1.36 -5.27
C ILE A 8 -8.64 -1.69 -5.74
N LEU A 9 -9.27 -0.80 -6.54
CA LEU A 9 -10.68 -0.89 -6.92
C LEU A 9 -10.99 -1.37 -8.35
N LEU A 10 -10.03 -1.97 -9.07
CA LEU A 10 -10.30 -2.66 -10.34
C LEU A 10 -10.11 -4.18 -10.21
N ILE A 11 -10.65 -4.79 -9.14
CA ILE A 11 -10.84 -6.25 -9.10
C ILE A 11 -12.15 -6.67 -9.82
N SER A 12 -12.93 -5.73 -10.35
CA SER A 12 -14.01 -6.03 -11.31
C SER A 12 -13.63 -5.60 -12.73
N LEU A 13 -13.34 -6.58 -13.59
CA LEU A 13 -13.21 -6.49 -15.06
C LEU A 13 -11.97 -5.78 -15.65
N SER A 14 -10.77 -6.09 -15.16
CA SER A 14 -9.54 -5.93 -15.95
C SER A 14 -8.50 -7.00 -15.58
N PHE A 15 -8.84 -8.27 -15.77
CA PHE A 15 -7.85 -9.35 -15.90
C PHE A 15 -7.09 -9.16 -17.23
N LEU A 16 -6.24 -8.15 -17.36
CA LEU A 16 -5.18 -8.11 -18.39
C LEU A 16 -4.30 -6.86 -18.21
N THR A 17 -3.39 -6.89 -17.24
CA THR A 17 -2.12 -6.14 -17.33
C THR A 17 -1.15 -6.68 -16.27
N PHE A 18 -0.45 -7.75 -16.68
CA PHE A 18 0.82 -8.27 -16.15
C PHE A 18 1.05 -8.24 -14.62
N ARG A 19 0.27 -9.03 -13.87
CA ARG A 19 0.87 -9.81 -12.76
C ARG A 19 1.25 -11.17 -13.33
N THR A 20 2.43 -11.32 -13.90
CA THR A 20 2.94 -12.64 -14.27
C THR A 20 3.57 -13.27 -13.04
N PHE A 21 2.73 -13.69 -12.09
CA PHE A 21 3.12 -14.91 -11.39
C PHE A 21 3.04 -16.02 -12.44
N ALA A 22 4.10 -16.82 -12.57
CA ALA A 22 4.09 -17.98 -13.46
C ALA A 22 3.03 -19.02 -13.03
N VAL A 23 2.49 -18.86 -11.83
CA VAL A 23 1.52 -19.72 -11.17
C VAL A 23 0.36 -18.84 -10.70
N GLU A 24 -0.87 -19.28 -10.93
CA GLU A 24 -2.06 -18.62 -10.40
C GLU A 24 -2.13 -18.74 -8.88
N SER A 25 -2.77 -17.77 -8.22
CA SER A 25 -3.00 -17.79 -6.77
C SER A 25 -3.78 -19.04 -6.36
N ILE A 26 -3.32 -19.72 -5.30
CA ILE A 26 -4.00 -20.87 -4.71
C ILE A 26 -4.67 -20.43 -3.40
N TYR A 27 -5.99 -20.64 -3.33
CA TYR A 27 -6.80 -20.23 -2.20
C TYR A 27 -7.16 -21.40 -1.28
N GLY A 28 -7.36 -21.10 0.01
CA GLY A 28 -7.72 -22.08 1.03
C GLY A 28 -8.06 -21.42 2.37
N PRO A 29 -8.26 -22.21 3.45
CA PRO A 29 -8.68 -21.68 4.75
C PRO A 29 -7.74 -20.62 5.34
N THR A 30 -6.45 -20.70 5.03
CA THR A 30 -5.43 -19.73 5.45
C THR A 30 -5.06 -18.75 4.35
N ASN A 31 -5.55 -18.91 3.12
CA ASN A 31 -5.38 -17.95 2.04
C ASN A 31 -6.72 -17.70 1.33
N PRO A 32 -7.64 -16.96 1.95
CA PRO A 32 -8.97 -16.76 1.40
C PRO A 32 -8.92 -16.04 0.04
N SER A 33 -9.83 -16.39 -0.86
CA SER A 33 -9.96 -15.69 -2.15
C SER A 33 -10.36 -14.23 -1.96
N PRO A 34 -10.10 -13.35 -2.95
CA PRO A 34 -10.56 -11.96 -2.93
C PRO A 34 -12.07 -11.83 -2.64
N ASP A 35 -12.90 -12.70 -3.23
CA ASP A 35 -14.34 -12.71 -2.98
C ASP A 35 -14.68 -12.99 -1.52
N THR A 36 -13.95 -13.90 -0.87
CA THR A 36 -14.12 -14.21 0.56
C THR A 36 -13.69 -13.03 1.44
N LEU A 37 -12.73 -12.23 0.99
CA LEU A 37 -12.23 -11.06 1.71
C LEU A 37 -13.15 -9.83 1.61
N ILE A 38 -14.12 -9.81 0.69
CA ILE A 38 -15.08 -8.70 0.57
C ILE A 38 -15.84 -8.51 1.89
N ASP A 39 -16.25 -9.61 2.52
CA ASP A 39 -17.03 -9.63 3.76
C ASP A 39 -16.17 -9.76 5.03
N ALA A 40 -14.83 -9.79 4.88
CA ALA A 40 -13.95 -9.89 6.03
C ALA A 40 -13.96 -8.59 6.84
N ARG A 41 -14.15 -8.72 8.16
CA ARG A 41 -14.09 -7.59 9.11
C ARG A 41 -12.76 -6.84 9.07
N VAL A 42 -11.67 -7.57 8.81
CA VAL A 42 -10.33 -7.04 8.69
C VAL A 42 -9.70 -7.61 7.43
N ARG A 43 -9.09 -6.75 6.63
CA ARG A 43 -8.33 -7.09 5.43
C ARG A 43 -6.88 -6.65 5.60
N TYR A 44 -5.95 -7.45 5.11
CA TYR A 44 -4.51 -7.23 5.28
C TYR A 44 -3.87 -6.89 3.94
N PHE A 45 -3.06 -5.85 3.93
CA PHE A 45 -2.40 -5.37 2.72
C PHE A 45 -0.90 -5.29 2.94
N GLY A 46 -0.15 -5.80 1.98
CA GLY A 46 1.29 -5.65 1.90
C GLY A 46 1.68 -4.91 0.63
N SER A 47 2.72 -4.10 0.66
CA SER A 47 3.27 -3.48 -0.55
C SER A 47 4.78 -3.28 -0.45
N VAL A 48 5.43 -3.08 -1.59
CA VAL A 48 6.87 -2.85 -1.66
C VAL A 48 7.21 -1.71 -2.64
N VAL A 49 8.23 -0.93 -2.29
CA VAL A 49 8.83 0.08 -3.17
C VAL A 49 10.33 0.17 -2.91
N GLU A 50 11.11 0.67 -3.86
CA GLU A 50 12.53 0.96 -3.65
C GLU A 50 12.68 2.33 -2.97
N LEU A 51 13.61 2.43 -2.02
CA LEU A 51 14.03 3.68 -1.40
C LEU A 51 15.36 4.14 -2.00
N LYS A 52 15.40 5.38 -2.49
CA LYS A 52 16.64 6.00 -2.96
C LYS A 52 17.62 6.09 -1.80
N ALA A 53 18.77 5.44 -1.94
CA ALA A 53 19.77 5.37 -0.87
C ALA A 53 20.21 6.74 -0.34
N THR A 54 20.18 7.78 -1.18
CA THR A 54 20.53 9.17 -0.84
C THR A 54 19.53 9.86 0.10
N HIS A 55 18.33 9.31 0.27
CA HIS A 55 17.25 9.90 1.06
C HIS A 55 16.86 9.07 2.30
N GLU A 56 17.61 8.01 2.62
CA GLU A 56 17.22 7.12 3.72
C GLU A 56 17.12 7.84 5.06
N LYS A 57 18.09 8.70 5.38
CA LYS A 57 18.08 9.45 6.64
C LYS A 57 16.80 10.28 6.77
N GLN A 58 16.48 11.05 5.74
CA GLN A 58 15.29 11.91 5.70
C GLN A 58 14.00 11.08 5.78
N TYR A 59 13.94 9.95 5.08
CA TYR A 59 12.79 9.06 5.14
C TYR A 59 12.56 8.51 6.56
N ARG A 60 13.63 8.10 7.25
CA ARG A 60 13.57 7.65 8.66
C ARG A 60 13.15 8.75 9.60
N GLU A 61 13.69 9.96 9.46
CA GLU A 61 13.32 11.12 10.28
C GLU A 61 11.84 11.48 10.12
N LEU A 62 11.33 11.49 8.88
CA LEU A 62 9.90 11.74 8.61
C LEU A 62 9.00 10.68 9.26
N HIS A 63 9.38 9.40 9.18
CA HIS A 63 8.53 8.31 9.70
C HIS A 63 8.70 8.07 11.21
N ALA A 64 9.75 8.61 11.84
CA ALA A 64 9.89 8.62 13.28
C ALA A 64 8.92 9.60 13.95
N ASP A 65 8.54 10.69 13.26
CA ASP A 65 7.61 11.71 13.75
C ASP A 65 6.64 12.14 12.64
N VAL A 66 5.75 11.21 12.26
CA VAL A 66 4.75 11.44 11.22
C VAL A 66 3.79 12.55 11.67
N TRP A 67 3.50 13.49 10.77
CA TRP A 67 2.65 14.63 11.08
C TRP A 67 1.26 14.20 11.59
N PRO A 68 0.72 14.80 12.66
CA PRO A 68 -0.56 14.40 13.24
C PRO A 68 -1.73 14.38 12.26
N GLU A 69 -1.77 15.33 11.32
CA GLU A 69 -2.81 15.40 10.28
C GLU A 69 -2.78 14.18 9.36
N VAL A 70 -1.59 13.71 9.00
CA VAL A 70 -1.42 12.51 8.18
C VAL A 70 -1.88 11.28 8.96
N LEU A 71 -1.50 11.16 10.23
CA LEU A 71 -1.96 10.07 11.10
C LEU A 71 -3.49 10.07 11.26
N ASN A 72 -4.09 11.24 11.38
CA ASN A 72 -5.55 11.38 11.47
C ASN A 72 -6.23 10.99 10.17
N ALA A 73 -5.70 11.37 9.01
CA ALA A 73 -6.23 10.98 7.71
C ALA A 73 -6.17 9.45 7.50
N VAL A 74 -5.05 8.82 7.87
CA VAL A 74 -4.88 7.35 7.83
C VAL A 74 -5.91 6.66 8.73
N LYS A 75 -6.06 7.10 9.98
CA LYS A 75 -7.06 6.55 10.91
C LYS A 75 -8.49 6.75 10.43
N ALA A 76 -8.81 7.93 9.89
CA ALA A 76 -10.13 8.24 9.35
C ALA A 76 -10.48 7.37 8.12
N ALA A 77 -9.47 6.85 7.43
CA ALA A 77 -9.62 5.88 6.35
C ALA A 77 -9.67 4.41 6.83
N ASN A 78 -9.89 4.18 8.13
CA ASN A 78 -9.96 2.85 8.75
C ASN A 78 -8.70 1.98 8.51
N ILE A 79 -7.53 2.62 8.41
CA ILE A 79 -6.24 1.95 8.35
C ILE A 79 -5.68 1.84 9.77
N HIS A 80 -5.35 0.62 10.19
CA HIS A 80 -4.84 0.25 11.50
C HIS A 80 -3.58 -0.59 11.38
N ASN A 81 -2.81 -0.68 12.47
CA ASN A 81 -1.58 -1.47 12.53
C ASN A 81 -0.69 -1.25 11.29
N TYR A 82 -0.48 0.02 10.94
CA TYR A 82 0.29 0.38 9.75
C TYR A 82 1.78 0.41 10.07
N HIS A 83 2.53 -0.49 9.47
CA HIS A 83 3.97 -0.63 9.61
C HIS A 83 4.67 -0.45 8.26
N ILE A 84 5.84 0.20 8.29
CA ILE A 84 6.77 0.26 7.15
C ILE A 84 8.12 -0.23 7.64
N PHE A 85 8.61 -1.30 7.04
CA PHE A 85 9.91 -1.91 7.28
C PHE A 85 10.88 -1.54 6.16
N ILE A 86 12.18 -1.65 6.43
CA ILE A 86 13.22 -1.44 5.42
C ILE A 86 14.18 -2.62 5.43
N ALA A 87 14.55 -3.12 4.25
CA ALA A 87 15.55 -4.17 4.11
C ALA A 87 16.51 -3.87 2.94
N PRO A 88 17.82 -4.05 3.12
CA PRO A 88 18.76 -4.06 2.00
C PRO A 88 18.67 -5.38 1.24
N LEU A 89 18.43 -5.34 -0.07
CA LEU A 89 18.38 -6.51 -0.95
C LEU A 89 19.11 -6.16 -2.26
N ASP A 90 20.01 -7.04 -2.69
CA ASP A 90 20.77 -6.90 -3.95
C ASP A 90 21.38 -5.49 -4.16
N GLY A 91 22.03 -4.96 -3.13
CA GLY A 91 22.68 -3.64 -3.17
C GLY A 91 21.73 -2.43 -3.15
N LYS A 92 20.41 -2.66 -3.13
CA LYS A 92 19.36 -1.64 -3.03
C LYS A 92 18.66 -1.69 -1.67
N LYS A 93 17.83 -0.69 -1.39
CA LYS A 93 17.02 -0.63 -0.17
C LYS A 93 15.54 -0.66 -0.54
N TYR A 94 14.80 -1.56 0.08
CA TYR A 94 13.37 -1.72 -0.17
C TYR A 94 12.59 -1.41 1.09
N LEU A 95 11.47 -0.72 0.90
CA LEU A 95 10.48 -0.49 1.92
C LEU A 95 9.36 -1.51 1.75
N PHE A 96 8.99 -2.16 2.83
CA PHE A 96 7.87 -3.10 2.88
C PHE A 96 6.80 -2.52 3.79
N SER A 97 5.62 -2.25 3.24
CA SER A 97 4.50 -1.74 4.00
C SER A 97 3.53 -2.86 4.34
N PHE A 98 2.92 -2.79 5.51
CA PHE A 98 1.85 -3.68 5.96
C PHE A 98 0.80 -2.88 6.73
N PHE A 99 -0.48 -3.05 6.43
CA PHE A 99 -1.55 -2.50 7.26
C PHE A 99 -2.80 -3.38 7.28
N GLU A 100 -3.62 -3.14 8.28
CA GLU A 100 -4.97 -3.66 8.42
C GLU A 100 -6.00 -2.62 8.00
N TYR A 101 -6.96 -3.02 7.18
CA TYR A 101 -8.13 -2.20 6.86
C TYR A 101 -9.36 -2.76 7.56
N HIS A 102 -10.00 -1.92 8.37
CA HIS A 102 -11.14 -2.27 9.22
C HIS A 102 -12.47 -1.67 8.74
N GLY A 103 -12.44 -0.90 7.65
CA GLY A 103 -13.64 -0.25 7.12
C GLY A 103 -14.46 -1.18 6.23
N ASN A 104 -15.65 -0.70 5.82
CA ASN A 104 -16.59 -1.43 4.96
C ASN A 104 -16.64 -0.89 3.52
N ASP A 105 -16.08 0.30 3.27
CA ASP A 105 -16.07 0.96 1.95
C ASP A 105 -14.71 1.58 1.67
N MET A 106 -13.79 0.70 1.23
CA MET A 106 -12.41 1.07 0.97
C MET A 106 -12.30 2.16 -0.10
N LYS A 107 -13.19 2.15 -1.09
CA LYS A 107 -13.23 3.17 -2.15
C LYS A 107 -13.42 4.55 -1.54
N ASN A 108 -14.45 4.69 -0.72
CA ASN A 108 -14.82 5.97 -0.14
C ASN A 108 -13.80 6.41 0.91
N ASP A 109 -13.34 5.50 1.76
CA ASP A 109 -12.36 5.79 2.81
C ASP A 109 -11.05 6.29 2.22
N PHE A 110 -10.55 5.62 1.18
CA PHE A 110 -9.31 6.01 0.53
C PHE A 110 -9.48 7.26 -0.33
N ALA A 111 -10.65 7.48 -0.94
CA ALA A 111 -10.96 8.73 -1.61
C ALA A 111 -10.96 9.92 -0.63
N LYS A 112 -11.50 9.77 0.59
CA LYS A 112 -11.45 10.82 1.61
C LYS A 112 -10.02 11.15 2.02
N MET A 113 -9.17 10.14 2.27
CA MET A 113 -7.76 10.36 2.56
C MET A 113 -7.02 11.03 1.39
N ALA A 114 -7.36 10.67 0.15
CA ALA A 114 -6.82 11.35 -1.04
C ALA A 114 -7.30 12.81 -1.18
N LEU A 115 -8.41 13.19 -0.55
CA LEU A 115 -8.87 14.58 -0.53
C LEU A 115 -8.23 15.40 0.60
N ASP A 116 -7.64 14.76 1.61
CA ASP A 116 -6.90 15.46 2.68
C ASP A 116 -5.73 16.25 2.09
N GLU A 117 -5.71 17.56 2.35
CA GLU A 117 -4.75 18.45 1.69
C GLU A 117 -3.32 18.25 2.17
N THR A 118 -3.13 18.01 3.46
CA THR A 118 -1.81 17.77 4.04
C THR A 118 -1.21 16.50 3.46
N THR A 119 -2.01 15.43 3.42
CA THR A 119 -1.60 14.15 2.88
C THR A 119 -1.30 14.24 1.38
N ARG A 120 -2.26 14.70 0.57
CA ARG A 120 -2.13 14.70 -0.90
C ARG A 120 -1.12 15.72 -1.43
N LYS A 121 -1.06 16.93 -0.85
CA LYS A 121 -0.26 18.04 -1.43
C LYS A 121 1.13 18.16 -0.81
N LYS A 122 1.37 17.59 0.38
CA LYS A 122 2.64 17.77 1.11
C LYS A 122 3.31 16.44 1.44
N TRP A 123 2.64 15.57 2.19
CA TRP A 123 3.24 14.33 2.70
C TRP A 123 3.61 13.37 1.57
N TRP A 124 2.66 12.95 0.73
CA TRP A 124 2.97 12.02 -0.36
C TRP A 124 3.99 12.57 -1.36
N PRO A 125 3.88 13.80 -1.88
CA PRO A 125 4.90 14.32 -2.80
C PRO A 125 6.32 14.29 -2.20
N LEU A 126 6.45 14.56 -0.89
CA LEU A 126 7.72 14.51 -0.19
C LEU A 126 8.24 13.07 -0.09
N THR A 127 7.44 12.14 0.44
CA THR A 127 7.86 10.75 0.63
C THR A 127 8.07 10.02 -0.70
N ASP A 128 7.21 10.25 -1.69
CA ASP A 128 7.30 9.68 -3.03
C ASP A 128 8.58 10.13 -3.73
N SER A 129 9.03 11.37 -3.49
CA SER A 129 10.28 11.88 -4.10
C SER A 129 11.52 11.08 -3.66
N TYR A 130 11.45 10.45 -2.48
CA TYR A 130 12.52 9.62 -1.91
C TYR A 130 12.45 8.16 -2.40
N GLN A 131 11.39 7.79 -3.10
CA GLN A 131 11.14 6.43 -3.57
C GLN A 131 11.42 6.29 -5.06
N GLU A 132 11.64 5.06 -5.49
CA GLU A 132 11.77 4.67 -6.90
C GLU A 132 10.74 3.56 -7.19
N ILE A 133 9.99 3.71 -8.26
CA ILE A 133 8.98 2.71 -8.67
C ILE A 133 9.73 1.47 -9.14
N ILE A 134 9.37 0.31 -8.58
CA ILE A 134 10.02 -0.95 -8.96
C ILE A 134 9.41 -1.50 -10.27
N PRO A 135 10.20 -2.14 -11.14
CA PRO A 135 9.68 -2.75 -12.36
C PRO A 135 8.55 -3.75 -12.07
N GLY A 136 7.47 -3.68 -12.83
CA GLY A 136 6.27 -4.50 -12.64
C GLY A 136 5.22 -3.88 -11.69
N THR A 137 5.48 -2.70 -11.12
CA THR A 137 4.43 -1.93 -10.44
C THR A 137 3.35 -1.54 -11.45
N PRO A 138 2.05 -1.72 -11.17
CA PRO A 138 0.97 -1.36 -12.10
C PRO A 138 1.01 0.12 -12.52
N ASP A 139 0.58 0.39 -13.75
CA ASP A 139 0.57 1.75 -14.30
C ASP A 139 -0.23 2.71 -13.40
N GLY A 140 0.43 3.80 -13.00
CA GLY A 140 -0.15 4.82 -12.13
C GLY A 140 -0.04 4.54 -10.63
N GLU A 141 0.50 3.39 -10.22
CA GLU A 141 0.81 3.07 -8.82
C GLU A 141 2.26 3.44 -8.46
N GLN A 142 2.46 3.79 -7.18
CA GLN A 142 3.78 4.11 -6.61
C GLN A 142 4.42 2.89 -5.92
N TRP A 143 3.60 2.08 -5.25
CA TRP A 143 4.02 0.90 -4.51
C TRP A 143 3.46 -0.34 -5.19
N MET A 144 4.27 -1.38 -5.35
CA MET A 144 3.79 -2.67 -5.84
C MET A 144 3.07 -3.42 -4.72
N SER A 145 1.80 -3.75 -4.94
CA SER A 145 1.05 -4.60 -4.00
C SER A 145 1.60 -6.02 -3.94
N LEU A 146 1.73 -6.57 -2.74
CA LEU A 146 2.16 -7.95 -2.49
C LEU A 146 0.95 -8.90 -2.52
N GLU A 147 1.19 -10.15 -2.92
CA GLU A 147 0.22 -11.23 -2.78
C GLU A 147 0.27 -11.80 -1.36
N SER A 148 -0.90 -11.96 -0.73
CA SER A 148 -1.02 -12.75 0.49
C SER A 148 -1.02 -14.23 0.14
N LEU A 149 -0.16 -15.00 0.81
CA LEU A 149 -0.14 -16.48 0.69
C LEU A 149 -0.69 -17.17 1.94
N MET A 150 -0.74 -16.47 3.08
CA MET A 150 -1.21 -17.03 4.34
C MET A 150 -1.62 -15.91 5.31
N SER A 151 -2.73 -16.12 6.02
CA SER A 151 -3.19 -15.31 7.15
C SER A 151 -3.75 -16.25 8.23
N ILE A 152 -3.36 -15.99 9.48
CA ILE A 152 -3.86 -16.66 10.67
C ILE A 152 -4.37 -15.55 11.59
N LYS A 153 -5.60 -15.72 12.08
CA LYS A 153 -6.29 -14.74 12.94
C LYS A 153 -6.05 -15.02 14.41
#